data_AF-A0A3D3TH22-F1
#
_entry.id   AF-A0A3D3TH22-F1
#
_cell.length_a   1.000
_cell.length_b   1.000
_cell.length_c   1.000
_cell.angle_alpha   90.00
_cell.angle_beta   90.00
_cell.angle_gamma   90.00
#
_symmetry.space_group_name_H-M   'P 1'
#
loop_
_entity.id
_entity.type
_entity.pdbx_description
1 polymer ?
#
loop_
_entity_poly.entity_id
_entity_poly.type
_entity_poly.pdbx_seq_one_letter_code
_entity_poly.pdbx_strand_id
1 'polypeptide(L)' 'EKEGKRISGLPETISADLMFFEKSGKIAHVGIYLGNNRIIHSSGKVRIDKVDEHGIFNEEVSGYTHRLASIKRI' A
#
# COMPACT_ATOMS: atom_id res chain seq x y z
N GLU A 1 22.85 1.04 -7.04
CA GLU A 1 21.74 0.65 -6.15
C GLU A 1 20.73 -0.16 -6.96
N LYS A 2 20.17 -1.24 -6.43
CA LYS A 2 19.12 -2.02 -7.10
C LYS A 2 17.77 -1.67 -6.46
N GLU A 3 16.85 -1.16 -7.25
CA GLU A 3 15.46 -0.95 -6.84
C GLU A 3 14.61 -2.20 -7.10
N GLY A 4 13.49 -2.32 -6.39
CA GLY A 4 12.49 -3.35 -6.70
C GLY A 4 11.83 -3.15 -8.06
N LYS A 5 11.40 -4.25 -8.69
CA LYS A 5 10.65 -4.27 -9.94
C LYS A 5 9.28 -3.62 -9.77
N ARG A 6 8.95 -2.63 -10.61
CA ARG A 6 7.61 -2.04 -10.66
C ARG A 6 6.56 -3.07 -11.05
N ILE A 7 5.44 -3.09 -10.33
CA ILE A 7 4.25 -3.88 -10.64
C ILE A 7 3.18 -2.95 -11.21
N SER A 8 2.47 -3.41 -12.24
CA SER A 8 1.55 -2.59 -13.04
C SER A 8 0.30 -2.17 -12.27
N GLY A 9 -0.14 -2.99 -11.32
CA GLY A 9 -1.30 -2.72 -10.47
C GLY A 9 -1.67 -3.90 -9.57
N LEU A 10 -2.78 -3.78 -8.85
CA LEU A 10 -3.30 -4.80 -7.94
C LEU A 10 -3.51 -6.19 -8.56
N PRO A 11 -4.01 -6.35 -9.80
CA PRO A 11 -4.18 -7.68 -10.40
C PRO A 11 -2.87 -8.47 -10.55
N GLU A 12 -1.73 -7.79 -10.71
CA GLU A 12 -0.41 -8.42 -10.83
C GLU A 12 0.37 -8.48 -9.50
N THR A 13 -0.23 -7.92 -8.44
CA THR A 13 0.37 -7.83 -7.11
C THR A 13 0.21 -9.16 -6.37
N ILE A 14 1.27 -9.61 -5.72
CA ILE A 14 1.29 -10.81 -4.88
C ILE A 14 1.66 -10.45 -3.45
N SER A 15 1.43 -11.39 -2.52
CA SER A 15 1.84 -11.22 -1.13
C SER A 15 3.34 -10.89 -1.03
N ALA A 16 3.68 -10.01 -0.09
CA ALA A 16 5.01 -9.43 0.13
C ALA A 16 5.44 -8.31 -0.84
N ASP A 17 4.63 -7.97 -1.85
CA ASP A 17 4.87 -6.74 -2.63
C ASP A 17 4.75 -5.50 -1.73
N LEU A 18 5.61 -4.50 -1.97
CA LEU A 18 5.59 -3.22 -1.27
C LEU A 18 4.66 -2.26 -2.01
N MET A 19 3.66 -1.74 -1.30
CA MET A 19 2.78 -0.69 -1.80
C MET A 19 3.22 0.65 -1.19
N PHE A 20 3.51 1.62 -2.06
CA PHE A 20 3.96 2.96 -1.68
C PHE A 20 2.81 3.93 -1.85
N PHE A 21 2.65 4.80 -0.85
CA PHE A 21 1.55 5.75 -0.78
C PHE A 21 2.10 7.16 -0.68
N GLU A 22 1.37 8.09 -1.28
CA GLU A 22 1.78 9.48 -1.35
C GLU A 22 0.91 10.43 -0.54
N LYS A 23 1.50 11.57 -0.23
CA LYS A 23 0.81 12.76 0.26
C LYS A 23 1.35 13.96 -0.53
N SER A 24 0.47 14.66 -1.23
CA SER A 24 0.82 15.85 -2.01
C SER A 24 1.98 15.63 -3.01
N GLY A 25 1.96 14.54 -3.78
CA GLY A 25 2.95 14.27 -4.83
C GLY A 25 4.22 13.57 -4.36
N LYS A 26 4.37 13.29 -3.05
CA LYS A 26 5.58 12.67 -2.48
C LYS A 26 5.23 11.39 -1.76
N ILE A 27 6.06 10.35 -1.95
CA ILE A 27 5.95 9.11 -1.17
C ILE A 27 6.16 9.44 0.31
N ALA A 28 5.18 9.10 1.12
CA ALA A 28 5.14 9.44 2.55
C ALA A 28 4.83 8.23 3.44
N HIS A 29 4.41 7.11 2.85
CA HIS A 29 4.04 5.91 3.59
C HIS A 29 4.27 4.64 2.75
N VAL A 30 4.49 3.51 3.41
CA VAL A 30 4.69 2.20 2.77
C VAL A 30 4.01 1.10 3.60
N GLY A 31 3.54 0.06 2.93
CA GLY A 31 3.04 -1.15 3.57
C GLY A 31 3.31 -2.39 2.74
N ILE A 32 3.14 -3.55 3.35
CA ILE A 32 3.38 -4.86 2.72
C ILE A 32 2.04 -5.49 2.38
N TYR A 33 1.83 -5.81 1.11
CA TYR A 33 0.60 -6.45 0.66
C TYR A 33 0.52 -7.89 1.18
N LEU A 34 -0.64 -8.26 1.74
CA LEU A 34 -0.89 -9.59 2.30
C LEU A 34 -1.69 -10.49 1.35
N GLY A 35 -2.11 -9.98 0.18
CA GLY A 35 -3.13 -10.64 -0.64
C GLY A 35 -4.56 -10.30 -0.17
N ASN A 36 -5.54 -10.68 -0.99
CA ASN A 36 -6.96 -10.50 -0.69
C ASN A 36 -7.33 -9.07 -0.25
N ASN A 37 -6.77 -8.06 -0.94
CA ASN A 37 -7.03 -6.65 -0.66
C ASN A 37 -6.70 -6.23 0.79
N ARG A 38 -5.70 -6.87 1.41
CA ARG A 38 -5.20 -6.55 2.75
C ARG A 38 -3.76 -6.09 2.73
N ILE A 39 -3.42 -5.18 3.63
CA ILE A 39 -2.07 -4.64 3.78
C ILE A 39 -1.71 -4.56 5.27
N ILE A 40 -0.49 -4.97 5.62
CA ILE A 40 0.09 -4.67 6.94
C ILE A 40 0.94 -3.39 6.83
N HIS A 41 0.71 -2.46 7.74
CA HIS A 41 1.45 -1.20 7.78
C HIS A 41 1.45 -0.60 9.19
N SER A 42 2.28 0.43 9.41
CA SER A 42 2.35 1.18 10.66
C SER A 42 1.82 2.60 10.48
N SER A 43 0.73 2.93 11.15
CA SER A 43 0.16 4.28 11.15
C SER A 43 -0.41 4.56 12.55
N GLY A 44 0.44 5.11 13.43
CA GLY A 44 0.19 5.23 14.88
C GLY A 44 0.32 3.90 15.64
N LYS A 45 -0.13 2.79 15.04
CA LYS A 45 0.05 1.40 15.48
C LYS A 45 0.26 0.49 14.26
N VAL A 46 0.84 -0.70 14.48
CA VAL A 46 0.86 -1.75 13.46
C VAL A 46 -0.55 -2.32 13.34
N ARG A 47 -1.10 -2.35 12.13
CA ARG A 47 -2.43 -2.91 11.87
C ARG A 47 -2.56 -3.45 10.45
N ILE A 48 -3.65 -4.16 10.21
CA ILE A 48 -4.04 -4.68 8.91
C ILE A 48 -5.30 -3.94 8.46
N ASP A 49 -5.18 -3.21 7.36
CA ASP A 49 -6.28 -2.43 6.77
C ASP A 49 -6.64 -3.01 5.39
N LYS A 50 -7.80 -2.61 4.86
CA LYS A 50 -8.20 -2.88 3.47
C LYS A 50 -7.41 -1.98 2.52
N VAL A 51 -7.06 -2.51 1.36
CA VAL A 51 -6.36 -1.75 0.31
C VAL A 51 -6.95 -2.05 -1.07
N ASP A 52 -7.04 -1.01 -1.88
CA ASP A 52 -7.46 -1.08 -3.28
C ASP A 52 -6.64 -0.10 -4.15
N GLU A 53 -7.09 0.15 -5.38
CA GLU A 53 -6.42 1.03 -6.34
C GLU A 53 -6.40 2.50 -5.90
N HIS A 54 -7.31 2.91 -5.03
CA HIS A 54 -7.31 4.24 -4.41
C HIS A 54 -6.28 4.31 -3.28
N GLY A 55 -6.23 3.26 -2.45
CA GLY A 55 -5.20 3.06 -1.44
C GLY A 55 -5.75 2.45 -0.16
N ILE A 56 -5.25 2.88 1.01
CA ILE A 56 -5.62 2.28 2.30
C ILE A 56 -6.93 2.86 2.80
N PHE A 57 -7.94 2.00 2.95
CA PHE A 57 -9.21 2.32 3.58
C PHE A 57 -9.14 2.04 5.08
N ASN A 58 -9.29 3.07 5.90
CA ASN A 58 -9.33 2.94 7.35
C ASN A 58 -10.79 2.89 7.82
N GLU A 59 -11.18 1.74 8.39
CA GLU A 59 -12.54 1.51 8.89
C GLU A 59 -12.90 2.41 10.09
N GLU A 60 -11.93 2.76 10.94
CA GLU A 60 -12.15 3.62 12.12
C GLU A 60 -12.66 5.02 11.73
N VAL A 61 -12.25 5.52 10.55
CA VAL A 61 -12.68 6.83 10.02
C VAL A 61 -13.58 6.70 8.78
N SER A 62 -13.92 5.47 8.39
CA SER A 62 -14.72 5.16 7.20
C SER A 62 -14.25 5.86 5.92
N GLY A 63 -12.94 5.87 5.66
CA GLY A 63 -12.39 6.60 4.52
C GLY A 63 -10.97 6.23 4.12
N TYR A 64 -10.58 6.68 2.92
CA TYR A 64 -9.21 6.53 2.41
C TYR A 64 -8.26 7.50 3.10
N THR A 65 -7.18 6.97 3.65
CA THR A 65 -6.18 7.76 4.42
C THR A 65 -4.85 7.88 3.73
N HIS A 66 -4.49 6.91 2.88
CA HIS A 66 -3.22 6.86 2.17
C HIS A 66 -3.51 6.57 0.70
N ARG A 67 -3.13 7.48 -0.20
CA ARG A 67 -3.36 7.33 -1.65
C ARG A 67 -2.27 6.46 -2.27
N LEU A 68 -2.64 5.41 -2.98
CA LEU A 68 -1.68 4.52 -3.65
C LEU A 68 -0.92 5.27 -4.75
N ALA A 69 0.40 5.13 -4.78
CA ALA A 69 1.27 5.78 -5.76
C ALA A 69 1.98 4.77 -6.66
N SER A 70 2.54 3.71 -6.08
CA SER A 70 3.23 2.66 -6.84
C SER A 70 3.33 1.35 -6.05
N ILE A 71 3.62 0.27 -6.77
CA ILE A 71 3.86 -1.06 -6.19
C ILE A 71 5.21 -1.56 -6.71
N LYS A 72 6.05 -2.10 -5.82
CA LYS A 72 7.34 -2.71 -6.18
C LYS A 72 7.53 -4.08 -5.53
N ARG A 73 8.15 -5.00 -6.26
CA ARG A 73 8.59 -6.33 -5.81
C ARG A 73 10.12 -6.37 -5.71
N ILE A 74 10.66 -6.89 -4.60
CA ILE A 74 12.11 -7.06 -4.40
C ILE A 74 12.60 -8.29 -5.16
#